data_AF-A0A7K8XYI8-F1
#
_entry.id   AF-A0A7K8XYI8-F1
#
_cell.length_a   1.000
_cell.length_b   1.000
_cell.length_c   1.000
_cell.angle_alpha   90.00
_cell.angle_beta   90.00
_cell.angle_gamma   90.00
#
_symmetry.space_group_name_H-M   'P 1'
#
loop_
_entity.id
_entity.type
_entity.pdbx_description
1 polymer ?
#
loop_
_entity_poly.entity_id
_entity_poly.type
_entity_poly.pdbx_seq_one_letter_code
_entity_poly.pdbx_strand_id
1 'polypeptide(L)'
;MWQRSVCVGLLALALGYLCLLSPELSPSALRHLSASLLGGLRGARSLEARMVAAWQAAIVRPARGWARVAVGVNACVDVVLSGVRLLEALGLEPGDGRNHLVLNSQQDLQEAFAHFMEKGAAAERFFSDAESFQRIAQAAAEHPGAQLYVGGNAALIGQKLATNPDLKILLCGPVGPKLHELLDDNVVVPPESMQERDEFHLILEYQAGEEWGQVRAPNANRFIFSHDLSNGALNMLEVFVSSLDEFQPDLVVLSGLHMMEGQSKEMRHRRLLE
;
A
#
# COMPACT_ATOMS: atom_id res chain seq x y z
N MET A 1 -13.90 -32.67 -23.19
CA MET A 1 -12.43 -32.74 -23.39
C MET A 1 -12.00 -33.80 -24.40
N TRP A 2 -12.68 -34.95 -24.48
CA TRP A 2 -12.29 -36.07 -25.35
C TRP A 2 -12.38 -35.81 -26.88
N GLN A 3 -13.40 -35.08 -27.33
CA GLN A 3 -13.59 -34.79 -28.76
C GLN A 3 -12.44 -33.99 -29.39
N ARG A 4 -11.82 -33.08 -28.63
CA ARG A 4 -10.68 -32.29 -29.12
C ARG A 4 -9.43 -33.16 -29.25
N SER A 5 -9.17 -34.04 -28.30
CA SER A 5 -8.04 -34.97 -28.36
C SER A 5 -8.19 -35.99 -29.49
N VAL A 6 -9.42 -36.47 -29.76
CA VAL A 6 -9.70 -37.37 -30.89
C VAL A 6 -9.53 -36.66 -32.23
N CYS A 7 -9.98 -35.42 -32.37
CA CYS A 7 -9.78 -34.64 -33.60
C CYS A 7 -8.29 -34.40 -33.88
N VAL A 8 -7.49 -34.09 -32.85
CA VAL A 8 -6.05 -33.89 -33.00
C VAL A 8 -5.34 -35.19 -33.39
N GLY A 9 -5.74 -36.33 -32.79
CA GLY A 9 -5.20 -37.64 -33.16
C GLY A 9 -5.52 -38.04 -34.60
N LEU A 10 -6.74 -37.79 -35.06
CA LEU A 10 -7.16 -38.06 -36.45
C LEU A 10 -6.43 -37.15 -37.45
N LEU A 11 -6.23 -35.87 -37.11
CA LEU A 11 -5.47 -34.94 -37.96
C LEU A 11 -4.00 -35.34 -38.08
N ALA A 12 -3.37 -35.78 -36.98
CA ALA A 12 -1.98 -36.24 -36.98
C ALA A 12 -1.80 -37.52 -37.81
N LEU A 13 -2.75 -38.46 -37.73
CA LEU A 13 -2.76 -39.67 -38.57
C LEU A 13 -2.96 -39.34 -40.05
N ALA A 14 -3.88 -38.42 -40.37
CA ALA A 14 -4.11 -37.98 -41.75
C ALA A 14 -2.88 -37.28 -42.34
N LEU A 15 -2.21 -36.40 -41.58
CA LEU A 15 -0.96 -35.74 -41.97
C LEU A 15 0.19 -36.74 -42.14
N GLY A 16 0.34 -37.68 -41.21
CA GLY A 16 1.35 -38.74 -41.31
C GLY A 16 1.14 -39.64 -42.53
N TYR A 17 -0.12 -39.97 -42.83
CA TYR A 17 -0.50 -40.76 -44.00
C TYR A 17 -0.26 -40.01 -45.32
N LEU A 18 -0.56 -38.71 -45.37
CA LEU A 18 -0.26 -37.83 -46.51
C LEU A 18 1.24 -37.69 -46.76
N CYS A 19 2.05 -37.55 -45.70
CA CYS A 19 3.52 -37.50 -45.82
C CYS A 19 4.14 -38.82 -46.29
N LEU A 20 3.51 -39.97 -45.99
CA LEU A 20 3.96 -41.29 -46.44
C LEU A 20 3.62 -41.57 -47.91
N LEU A 21 2.54 -40.99 -48.44
CA LEU A 21 2.04 -41.24 -49.79
C LEU A 21 2.52 -40.25 -50.85
N SER A 22 3.12 -39.13 -50.46
CA SER A 22 3.60 -38.10 -51.39
C SER A 22 4.88 -37.45 -50.85
N PRO A 23 6.07 -37.89 -51.31
CA PRO A 23 7.33 -37.36 -50.79
C PRO A 23 7.62 -35.91 -51.19
N GLU A 24 6.86 -35.33 -52.11
CA GLU A 24 6.99 -33.94 -52.53
C GLU A 24 5.70 -33.14 -52.33
N LEU A 25 5.42 -32.79 -51.07
CA LEU A 25 4.48 -31.71 -50.78
C LEU A 25 5.08 -30.40 -51.31
N SER A 26 4.37 -29.73 -52.23
CA SER A 26 4.84 -28.48 -52.81
C SER A 26 5.17 -27.43 -51.73
N PRO A 27 6.24 -26.63 -51.90
CA PRO A 27 6.65 -25.61 -50.91
C PRO A 27 5.58 -24.55 -50.61
N SER A 28 4.56 -24.39 -51.46
CA SER A 28 3.41 -23.51 -51.27
C SER A 28 2.36 -24.11 -50.33
N ALA A 29 2.10 -25.43 -50.42
CA ALA A 29 1.20 -26.13 -49.51
C ALA A 29 1.76 -26.17 -48.07
N LEU A 30 3.07 -26.41 -47.94
CA LEU A 30 3.77 -26.33 -46.64
C LEU A 30 3.75 -24.91 -46.06
N ARG A 31 3.90 -23.87 -46.91
CA ARG A 31 3.78 -22.47 -46.48
C ARG A 31 2.37 -22.09 -46.05
N HIS A 32 1.33 -22.62 -46.68
CA HIS A 32 -0.06 -22.38 -46.27
C HIS A 32 -0.41 -23.11 -44.97
N LEU A 33 0.04 -24.36 -44.80
CA LEU A 33 -0.12 -25.10 -43.55
C LEU A 33 0.64 -24.42 -42.40
N SER A 34 1.88 -23.98 -42.65
CA SER A 34 2.66 -23.24 -41.65
C SER A 34 2.03 -21.88 -41.36
N ALA A 35 1.53 -21.15 -42.35
CA ALA A 35 0.85 -19.87 -42.15
C ALA A 35 -0.51 -20.01 -41.43
N SER A 36 -1.20 -21.14 -41.58
CA SER A 36 -2.45 -21.42 -40.85
C SER A 36 -2.18 -21.89 -39.40
N LEU A 37 -1.12 -22.68 -39.17
CA LEU A 37 -0.67 -23.05 -37.81
C LEU A 37 -0.06 -21.85 -37.06
N LEU A 38 0.80 -21.07 -37.72
CA LEU A 38 1.41 -19.85 -37.18
C LEU A 38 0.39 -18.70 -37.12
N GLY A 39 -0.59 -18.67 -38.01
CA GLY A 39 -1.74 -17.76 -37.95
C GLY A 39 -2.64 -18.05 -36.74
N GLY A 40 -2.80 -19.33 -36.38
CA GLY A 40 -3.43 -19.74 -35.12
C GLY A 40 -2.63 -19.34 -33.87
N LEU A 41 -1.29 -19.28 -33.96
CA LEU A 41 -0.42 -18.78 -32.89
C LEU A 41 -0.38 -17.25 -32.80
N ARG A 42 -0.66 -16.53 -33.90
CA ARG A 42 -0.86 -15.06 -33.88
C ARG A 42 -2.16 -14.63 -33.20
N GLY A 43 -3.11 -15.56 -33.01
CA GLY A 43 -4.32 -15.38 -32.21
C GLY A 43 -4.21 -15.88 -30.77
N ALA A 44 -3.04 -16.40 -30.37
CA ALA A 44 -2.85 -16.89 -29.01
C ALA A 44 -2.77 -15.71 -28.04
N ARG A 45 -3.76 -15.63 -27.14
CA ARG A 45 -3.72 -14.69 -26.01
C ARG A 45 -2.38 -14.80 -25.29
N SER A 46 -1.81 -13.67 -24.88
CA SER A 46 -0.61 -13.64 -24.06
C SER A 46 -0.78 -14.49 -22.80
N LEU A 47 0.33 -14.88 -22.15
CA LEU A 47 0.26 -15.67 -20.92
C LEU A 47 -0.56 -14.93 -19.86
N GLU A 48 -0.37 -13.63 -19.73
CA GLU A 48 -1.10 -12.74 -18.84
C GLU A 48 -2.59 -12.76 -19.15
N ALA A 49 -2.97 -12.64 -20.42
CA ALA A 49 -4.38 -12.69 -20.83
C ALA A 49 -5.03 -14.06 -20.57
N ARG A 50 -4.25 -15.15 -20.61
CA ARG A 50 -4.71 -16.48 -20.21
C ARG A 50 -4.86 -16.61 -18.70
N MET A 51 -3.92 -16.06 -17.93
CA MET A 51 -3.99 -16.04 -16.46
C MET A 51 -5.18 -15.22 -15.97
N VAL A 52 -5.38 -14.02 -16.51
CA VAL A 52 -6.54 -13.17 -16.18
C VAL A 52 -7.85 -13.89 -16.48
N ALA A 53 -7.96 -14.54 -17.65
CA ALA A 53 -9.16 -15.31 -17.99
C ALA A 53 -9.39 -16.48 -17.01
N ALA A 54 -8.32 -17.15 -16.57
CA ALA A 54 -8.43 -18.22 -15.58
C ALA A 54 -8.86 -17.69 -14.21
N TRP A 55 -8.30 -16.57 -13.75
CA TRP A 55 -8.71 -15.93 -12.50
C TRP A 55 -10.15 -15.41 -12.54
N GLN A 56 -10.57 -14.78 -13.65
CA GLN A 56 -11.96 -14.34 -13.82
C GLN A 56 -12.96 -15.51 -13.76
N ALA A 57 -12.57 -16.70 -14.22
CA ALA A 57 -13.40 -17.89 -14.12
C ALA A 57 -13.37 -18.54 -12.72
N ALA A 58 -12.28 -18.36 -11.95
CA ALA A 58 -12.06 -19.05 -10.68
C ALA A 58 -12.46 -18.22 -9.44
N ILE A 59 -12.35 -16.89 -9.49
CA ILE A 59 -12.65 -16.00 -8.36
C ILE A 59 -14.16 -15.83 -8.26
N VAL A 60 -14.76 -16.48 -7.25
CA VAL A 60 -16.18 -16.37 -6.91
C VAL A 60 -16.34 -16.08 -5.42
N ARG A 61 -17.40 -15.36 -5.04
CA ARG A 61 -17.71 -15.12 -3.62
C ARG A 61 -18.08 -16.44 -2.92
N PRO A 62 -17.72 -16.62 -1.63
CA PRO A 62 -18.15 -17.79 -0.88
C PRO A 62 -19.67 -17.82 -0.71
N ALA A 63 -20.25 -19.02 -0.53
CA ALA A 63 -21.69 -19.18 -0.35
C ALA A 63 -22.23 -18.52 0.93
N ARG A 64 -21.39 -18.39 1.96
CA ARG A 64 -21.65 -17.62 3.17
C ARG A 64 -20.58 -16.54 3.27
N GLY A 65 -20.99 -15.28 3.11
CA GLY A 65 -20.14 -14.12 3.33
C GLY A 65 -20.25 -13.59 4.74
N TRP A 66 -19.39 -12.63 5.05
CA TRP A 66 -19.51 -11.78 6.24
C TRP A 66 -20.54 -10.68 5.95
N ALA A 67 -21.15 -10.12 6.99
CA ALA A 67 -21.98 -8.92 6.93
C ALA A 67 -21.36 -7.77 7.72
N ARG A 68 -20.65 -8.08 8.81
CA ARG A 68 -20.02 -7.11 9.72
C ARG A 68 -18.56 -7.49 9.98
N VAL A 69 -17.63 -6.57 9.71
CA VAL A 69 -16.20 -6.79 9.99
C VAL A 69 -15.69 -5.65 10.88
N ALA A 70 -15.05 -6.00 11.99
CA ALA A 70 -14.38 -5.05 12.86
C ALA A 70 -12.87 -5.08 12.62
N VAL A 71 -12.25 -3.92 12.46
CA VAL A 71 -10.83 -3.76 12.14
C VAL A 71 -10.18 -2.76 13.09
N GLY A 72 -8.98 -3.06 13.58
CA GLY A 72 -8.23 -2.14 14.44
C GLY A 72 -6.76 -2.56 14.58
N VAL A 73 -5.87 -1.79 15.21
CA VAL A 73 -6.13 -0.44 15.73
C VAL A 73 -5.23 0.65 15.14
N ASN A 74 -4.27 0.32 14.28
CA ASN A 74 -3.36 1.33 13.74
C ASN A 74 -3.92 2.08 12.52
N ALA A 75 -3.96 3.41 12.62
CA ALA A 75 -4.55 4.31 11.63
C ALA A 75 -3.78 5.64 11.61
N CYS A 76 -3.52 6.22 10.45
CA CYS A 76 -2.85 7.52 10.30
C CYS A 76 -3.21 8.16 8.95
N VAL A 77 -2.71 9.37 8.70
CA VAL A 77 -2.74 10.01 7.38
C VAL A 77 -1.33 10.09 6.85
N ASP A 78 -1.08 9.42 5.71
CA ASP A 78 0.19 9.52 5.01
C ASP A 78 0.16 10.76 4.11
N VAL A 79 1.10 11.69 4.31
CA VAL A 79 1.24 12.91 3.50
C VAL A 79 2.48 12.76 2.62
N VAL A 80 2.27 12.53 1.34
CA VAL A 80 3.33 12.31 0.35
C VAL A 80 3.57 13.60 -0.43
N LEU A 81 4.82 14.09 -0.41
CA LEU A 81 5.23 15.31 -1.11
C LEU A 81 6.73 15.32 -1.40
N SER A 82 7.18 16.21 -2.28
CA SER A 82 8.63 16.43 -2.47
C SER A 82 9.26 16.98 -1.20
N GLY A 83 10.29 16.31 -0.70
CA GLY A 83 11.01 16.71 0.48
C GLY A 83 11.70 18.06 0.32
N VAL A 84 12.35 18.29 -0.83
CA VAL A 84 12.98 19.57 -1.14
C VAL A 84 11.96 20.70 -1.11
N ARG A 85 10.79 20.52 -1.73
CA ARG A 85 9.73 21.54 -1.75
C ARG A 85 9.16 21.85 -0.37
N LEU A 86 9.00 20.84 0.49
CA LEU A 86 8.56 21.08 1.86
C LEU A 86 9.60 21.89 2.63
N LEU A 87 10.89 21.52 2.55
CA LEU A 87 11.95 22.22 3.27
C LEU A 87 12.09 23.68 2.79
N GLU A 88 11.99 23.92 1.47
CA GLU A 88 11.91 25.27 0.90
C GLU A 88 10.69 26.05 1.43
N ALA A 89 9.51 25.43 1.49
CA ALA A 89 8.28 26.04 2.00
C ALA A 89 8.35 26.38 3.50
N LEU A 90 9.14 25.63 4.27
CA LEU A 90 9.44 25.92 5.68
C LEU A 90 10.52 26.99 5.84
N GLY A 91 11.11 27.49 4.74
CA GLY A 91 12.18 28.48 4.76
C GLY A 91 13.54 27.92 5.19
N LEU A 92 13.76 26.61 4.98
CA LEU A 92 15.01 25.94 5.30
C LEU A 92 15.93 25.97 4.07
N GLU A 93 17.14 26.47 4.28
CA GLU A 93 18.16 26.51 3.25
C GLU A 93 18.92 25.18 3.17
N PRO A 94 19.47 24.81 1.99
CA PRO A 94 20.34 23.65 1.88
C PRO A 94 21.56 23.79 2.80
N GLY A 95 21.89 22.71 3.52
CA GLY A 95 23.03 22.66 4.43
C GLY A 95 23.70 21.28 4.44
N ASP A 96 24.71 21.13 5.29
CA ASP A 96 25.44 19.87 5.44
C ASP A 96 24.53 18.75 5.95
N GLY A 97 24.68 17.55 5.38
CA GLY A 97 23.90 16.37 5.78
C GLY A 97 24.45 15.70 7.03
N ARG A 98 23.63 15.56 8.07
CA ARG A 98 23.96 14.80 9.29
C ARG A 98 22.81 13.89 9.71
N ASN A 99 23.11 12.63 9.97
CA ASN A 99 22.12 11.70 10.51
C ASN A 99 21.80 12.03 11.98
N HIS A 100 20.50 12.06 12.29
CA HIS A 100 19.96 12.17 13.64
C HIS A 100 19.07 10.95 13.91
N LEU A 101 19.18 10.32 15.08
CA LEU A 101 18.31 9.19 15.45
C LEU A 101 16.88 9.64 15.79
N VAL A 102 16.78 10.83 16.39
CA VAL A 102 15.53 11.51 16.74
C VAL A 102 15.67 12.95 16.28
N LEU A 103 14.63 13.49 15.64
CA LEU A 103 14.60 14.88 15.17
C LEU A 103 14.03 15.76 16.28
N ASN A 104 14.79 16.71 16.79
CA ASN A 104 14.35 17.60 17.86
C ASN A 104 14.05 19.02 17.37
N SER A 105 14.35 19.30 16.10
CA SER A 105 14.23 20.62 15.52
C SER A 105 14.05 20.56 14.00
N GLN A 106 13.67 21.68 13.39
CA GLN A 106 13.66 21.81 11.92
C GLN A 106 15.08 21.70 11.34
N GLN A 107 16.10 22.10 12.11
CA GLN A 107 17.50 21.93 11.72
C GLN A 107 17.88 20.45 11.66
N ASP A 108 17.48 19.65 12.67
CA ASP A 108 17.71 18.20 12.67
C ASP A 108 17.02 17.53 11.47
N LEU A 109 15.81 17.99 11.14
CA LEU A 109 15.07 17.52 9.96
C LEU A 109 15.80 17.86 8.65
N GLN A 110 16.26 19.10 8.48
CA GLN A 110 17.04 19.53 7.32
C GLN A 110 18.29 18.66 7.16
N GLU A 111 19.09 18.54 8.23
CA GLU A 111 20.35 17.81 8.24
C GLU A 111 20.13 16.32 7.95
N ALA A 112 19.12 15.71 8.57
CA ALA A 112 18.81 14.29 8.37
C ALA A 112 18.29 14.03 6.95
N PHE A 113 17.40 14.89 6.43
CA PHE A 113 16.91 14.76 5.07
C PHE A 113 18.06 14.85 4.06
N ALA A 114 18.91 15.88 4.17
CA ALA A 114 20.08 16.06 3.30
C ALA A 114 21.02 14.83 3.34
N HIS A 115 21.27 14.28 4.53
CA HIS A 115 22.09 13.08 4.70
C HIS A 115 21.55 11.86 3.94
N PHE A 116 20.24 11.62 4.00
CA PHE A 116 19.62 10.46 3.35
C PHE A 116 19.40 10.69 1.85
N MET A 117 19.09 11.91 1.44
CA MET A 117 18.99 12.31 0.04
C MET A 117 20.33 12.11 -0.68
N GLU A 118 21.44 12.58 -0.11
CA GLU A 118 22.80 12.39 -0.67
C GLU A 118 23.13 10.91 -0.88
N LYS A 119 22.66 10.05 0.02
CA LYS A 119 22.86 8.59 -0.06
C LYS A 119 21.85 7.88 -0.95
N GLY A 120 20.76 8.53 -1.34
CA GLY A 120 19.62 7.89 -1.99
C GLY A 120 18.97 6.81 -1.12
N ALA A 121 19.01 6.95 0.21
CA ALA A 121 18.68 5.88 1.14
C ALA A 121 17.38 6.15 1.92
N ALA A 122 16.63 5.08 2.15
CA ALA A 122 15.43 5.09 2.96
C ALA A 122 15.76 5.38 4.42
N ALA A 123 14.96 6.22 5.07
CA ALA A 123 14.98 6.38 6.52
C ALA A 123 13.61 6.79 7.04
N GLU A 124 13.37 6.44 8.31
CA GLU A 124 12.20 6.86 9.07
C GLU A 124 12.67 7.38 10.43
N ARG A 125 12.12 8.50 10.90
CA ARG A 125 12.52 9.14 12.16
C ARG A 125 11.33 9.58 12.99
N PHE A 126 11.52 9.52 14.31
CA PHE A 126 10.62 10.18 15.24
C PHE A 126 11.00 11.66 15.38
N PHE A 127 10.01 12.55 15.33
CA PHE A 127 10.17 13.97 15.62
C PHE A 127 9.67 14.25 17.04
N SER A 128 10.53 14.70 17.94
CA SER A 128 10.24 14.73 19.38
C SER A 128 9.38 15.90 19.84
N ASP A 129 9.50 17.07 19.21
CA ASP A 129 8.74 18.25 19.59
C ASP A 129 7.36 18.28 18.91
N ALA A 130 6.31 18.01 19.71
CA ALA A 130 4.95 17.86 19.22
C ALA A 130 4.41 19.12 18.52
N GLU A 131 4.64 20.31 19.10
CA GLU A 131 4.12 21.56 18.54
C GLU A 131 4.79 21.97 17.22
N SER A 132 6.11 21.76 17.12
CA SER A 132 6.83 21.99 15.87
C SER A 132 6.45 20.97 14.82
N PHE A 133 6.30 19.68 15.19
CA PHE A 133 5.82 18.66 14.26
C PHE A 133 4.43 19.01 13.71
N GLN A 134 3.50 19.42 14.58
CA GLN A 134 2.14 19.78 14.16
C GLN A 134 2.14 20.95 13.17
N ARG A 135 2.97 21.98 13.38
CA ARG A 135 3.14 23.09 12.43
C ARG A 135 3.69 22.61 11.08
N ILE A 136 4.67 21.70 11.09
CA ILE A 136 5.24 21.13 9.86
C ILE A 136 4.22 20.25 9.13
N ALA A 137 3.49 19.40 9.86
CA ALA A 137 2.47 18.52 9.30
C ALA A 137 1.32 19.29 8.66
N GLN A 138 0.88 20.39 9.31
CA GLN A 138 -0.11 21.29 8.73
C GLN A 138 0.41 21.92 7.43
N ALA A 139 1.63 22.48 7.45
CA ALA A 139 2.23 23.08 6.26
C ALA A 139 2.39 22.05 5.11
N ALA A 140 2.73 20.80 5.44
CA ALA A 140 2.84 19.71 4.49
C ALA A 140 1.48 19.31 3.91
N ALA A 141 0.45 19.14 4.76
CA ALA A 141 -0.90 18.75 4.34
C ALA A 141 -1.60 19.82 3.49
N GLU A 142 -1.32 21.11 3.74
CA GLU A 142 -1.86 22.24 2.99
C GLU A 142 -1.04 22.57 1.72
N HIS A 143 0.12 21.94 1.53
CA HIS A 143 0.98 22.20 0.39
C HIS A 143 0.29 21.75 -0.93
N PRO A 144 0.22 22.60 -1.97
CA PRO A 144 -0.54 22.28 -3.21
C PRO A 144 -0.09 21.00 -3.94
N GLY A 145 1.16 20.58 -3.74
CA GLY A 145 1.72 19.36 -4.31
C GLY A 145 1.59 18.11 -3.42
N ALA A 146 0.98 18.22 -2.23
CA ALA A 146 0.85 17.10 -1.32
C ALA A 146 -0.30 16.17 -1.72
N GLN A 147 -0.07 14.88 -1.53
CA GLN A 147 -1.06 13.83 -1.71
C GLN A 147 -1.31 13.18 -0.36
N LEU A 148 -2.57 13.12 0.04
CA LEU A 148 -2.97 12.58 1.33
C LEU A 148 -3.64 11.22 1.13
N TYR A 149 -3.21 10.24 1.91
CA TYR A 149 -3.67 8.86 1.83
C TYR A 149 -4.10 8.35 3.20
N VAL A 150 -5.07 7.42 3.20
CA VAL A 150 -5.35 6.59 4.38
C VAL A 150 -4.11 5.75 4.67
N GLY A 151 -3.53 5.94 5.85
CA GLY A 151 -2.35 5.23 6.34
C GLY A 151 -2.71 4.30 7.52
N GLY A 152 -1.79 3.39 7.83
CA GLY A 152 -1.97 2.40 8.88
C GLY A 152 -2.66 1.13 8.40
N ASN A 153 -2.08 -0.01 8.75
CA ASN A 153 -2.52 -1.32 8.26
C ASN A 153 -4.00 -1.60 8.56
N ALA A 154 -4.48 -1.25 9.77
CA ALA A 154 -5.88 -1.50 10.12
C ALA A 154 -6.83 -0.62 9.28
N ALA A 155 -6.55 0.67 9.17
CA ALA A 155 -7.34 1.57 8.35
C ALA A 155 -7.33 1.17 6.86
N LEU A 156 -6.18 0.78 6.31
CA LEU A 156 -6.06 0.28 4.93
C LEU A 156 -6.87 -1.01 4.69
N ILE A 157 -6.86 -1.95 5.64
CA ILE A 157 -7.69 -3.15 5.57
C ILE A 157 -9.18 -2.78 5.61
N GLY A 158 -9.58 -1.90 6.53
CA GLY A 158 -10.94 -1.40 6.64
C GLY A 158 -11.41 -0.73 5.35
N GLN A 159 -10.61 0.18 4.80
CA GLN A 159 -10.84 0.87 3.53
C GLN A 159 -10.99 -0.11 2.38
N LYS A 160 -10.15 -1.14 2.31
CA LYS A 160 -10.25 -2.14 1.24
C LYS A 160 -11.51 -2.98 1.36
N LEU A 161 -11.90 -3.38 2.57
CA LEU A 161 -13.12 -4.14 2.79
C LEU A 161 -14.37 -3.32 2.47
N ALA A 162 -14.37 -2.03 2.81
CA ALA A 162 -15.45 -1.07 2.53
C ALA A 162 -15.77 -0.92 1.04
N THR A 163 -14.86 -1.29 0.14
CA THR A 163 -15.16 -1.38 -1.31
C THR A 163 -16.26 -2.40 -1.65
N ASN A 164 -16.71 -3.21 -0.70
CA ASN A 164 -17.86 -4.10 -0.84
C ASN A 164 -19.09 -3.49 -0.13
N PRO A 165 -20.12 -3.06 -0.87
CA PRO A 165 -21.25 -2.31 -0.30
C PRO A 165 -22.14 -3.14 0.64
N ASP A 166 -22.05 -4.47 0.58
CA ASP A 166 -22.81 -5.38 1.44
C ASP A 166 -22.13 -5.61 2.81
N LEU A 167 -20.91 -5.09 3.01
CA LEU A 167 -20.15 -5.22 4.25
C LEU A 167 -20.24 -3.94 5.07
N LYS A 168 -20.71 -4.05 6.31
CA LYS A 168 -20.58 -2.98 7.29
C LYS A 168 -19.21 -3.10 7.98
N ILE A 169 -18.43 -2.04 7.94
CA ILE A 169 -17.08 -2.02 8.52
C ILE A 169 -17.08 -1.15 9.77
N LEU A 170 -16.54 -1.68 10.86
CA LEU A 170 -16.18 -0.93 12.06
C LEU A 170 -14.66 -0.75 12.04
N LEU A 171 -14.20 0.48 12.17
CA LEU A 171 -12.78 0.80 12.31
C LEU A 171 -12.55 1.55 13.63
N CYS A 172 -11.67 1.03 14.47
CA CYS A 172 -11.13 1.77 15.60
C CYS A 172 -9.63 2.01 15.39
N GLY A 173 -9.18 3.20 15.77
CA GLY A 173 -7.81 3.68 15.63
C GLY A 173 -7.76 5.18 15.91
N PRO A 174 -6.58 5.82 15.92
CA PRO A 174 -6.48 7.24 16.18
C PRO A 174 -6.96 8.03 14.96
N VAL A 175 -8.28 8.22 14.85
CA VAL A 175 -8.93 8.84 13.68
C VAL A 175 -9.23 10.29 13.98
N GLY A 176 -8.49 11.20 13.33
CA GLY A 176 -8.79 12.62 13.35
C GLY A 176 -9.72 13.05 12.19
N PRO A 177 -10.00 14.35 12.09
CA PRO A 177 -10.91 14.88 11.08
C PRO A 177 -10.47 14.59 9.64
N LYS A 178 -9.16 14.67 9.34
CA LYS A 178 -8.68 14.47 7.98
C LYS A 178 -8.71 13.00 7.58
N LEU A 179 -8.34 12.08 8.49
CA LEU A 179 -8.44 10.66 8.23
C LEU A 179 -9.89 10.26 8.02
N HIS A 180 -10.81 10.77 8.85
CA HIS A 180 -12.24 10.51 8.68
C HIS A 180 -12.77 10.99 7.32
N GLU A 181 -12.32 12.15 6.82
CA GLU A 181 -12.65 12.64 5.48
C GLU A 181 -12.13 11.72 4.36
N LEU A 182 -10.97 11.07 4.56
CA LEU A 182 -10.34 10.18 3.57
C LEU A 182 -10.92 8.77 3.56
N LEU A 183 -11.55 8.34 4.66
CA LEU A 183 -12.16 7.02 4.77
C LEU A 183 -13.42 6.91 3.88
N ASP A 184 -13.72 5.71 3.43
CA ASP A 184 -14.96 5.41 2.71
C ASP A 184 -16.17 5.61 3.63
N ASP A 185 -17.28 6.17 3.11
CA ASP A 185 -18.52 6.41 3.87
C ASP A 185 -19.11 5.14 4.51
N ASN A 186 -18.77 3.94 4.01
CA ASN A 186 -19.20 2.67 4.59
C ASN A 186 -18.38 2.24 5.83
N VAL A 187 -17.29 2.95 6.15
CA VAL A 187 -16.48 2.73 7.35
C VAL A 187 -17.10 3.52 8.51
N VAL A 188 -17.57 2.78 9.51
CA VAL A 188 -18.08 3.37 10.75
C VAL A 188 -16.94 3.47 11.76
N VAL A 189 -16.65 4.69 12.20
CA VAL A 189 -15.71 4.98 13.28
C VAL A 189 -16.52 5.37 14.52
N PRO A 190 -16.38 4.66 15.67
CA PRO A 190 -17.06 5.05 16.91
C PRO A 190 -16.66 6.45 17.36
N PRO A 191 -17.57 7.25 17.93
CA PRO A 191 -17.24 8.56 18.48
C PRO A 191 -16.10 8.50 19.51
N GLU A 192 -16.03 7.42 20.30
CA GLU A 192 -14.96 7.16 21.28
C GLU A 192 -13.61 6.90 20.62
N SER A 193 -13.62 6.54 19.32
CA SER A 193 -12.41 6.36 18.53
C SER A 193 -11.98 7.62 17.77
N MET A 194 -12.78 8.68 17.80
CA MET A 194 -12.48 9.94 17.14
C MET A 194 -11.63 10.83 18.04
N GLN A 195 -10.68 11.54 17.45
CA GLN A 195 -9.80 12.48 18.15
C GLN A 195 -9.75 13.84 17.43
N GLU A 196 -9.29 14.88 18.15
CA GLU A 196 -9.25 16.24 17.61
C GLU A 196 -8.22 16.44 16.49
N ARG A 197 -7.16 15.61 16.47
CA ARG A 197 -6.01 15.75 15.57
C ARG A 197 -5.70 14.42 14.92
N ASP A 198 -5.28 14.45 13.66
CA ASP A 198 -4.79 13.26 12.97
C ASP A 198 -3.36 12.90 13.38
N GLU A 199 -3.05 11.61 13.34
CA GLU A 199 -1.67 11.13 13.33
C GLU A 199 -1.13 11.24 11.90
N PHE A 200 -0.29 12.25 11.63
CA PHE A 200 0.31 12.44 10.31
C PHE A 200 1.65 11.71 10.18
N HIS A 201 1.86 11.05 9.06
CA HIS A 201 3.14 10.46 8.65
C HIS A 201 3.62 11.20 7.41
N LEU A 202 4.69 11.99 7.55
CA LEU A 202 5.18 12.83 6.46
C LEU A 202 6.20 12.04 5.64
N ILE A 203 5.88 11.80 4.38
CA ILE A 203 6.67 11.02 3.43
C ILE A 203 7.29 11.99 2.42
N LEU A 204 8.54 12.35 2.67
CA LEU A 204 9.30 13.29 1.86
C LEU A 204 10.04 12.52 0.77
N GLU A 205 9.50 12.55 -0.44
CA GLU A 205 10.11 11.92 -1.61
C GLU A 205 11.18 12.80 -2.25
N TYR A 206 12.17 12.16 -2.86
CA TYR A 206 13.12 12.79 -3.77
C TYR A 206 13.40 11.85 -4.94
N GLN A 207 13.62 12.42 -6.11
CA GLN A 207 13.83 11.72 -7.38
C GLN A 207 15.31 11.48 -7.66
N ALA A 208 15.61 10.51 -8.53
CA ALA A 208 16.97 10.29 -9.00
C ALA A 208 17.47 11.54 -9.75
N GLY A 209 18.61 12.09 -9.32
CA GLY A 209 19.21 13.29 -9.86
C GLY A 209 18.57 14.60 -9.40
N GLU A 210 17.62 14.57 -8.46
CA GLU A 210 17.11 15.78 -7.80
C GLU A 210 18.22 16.44 -6.97
N GLU A 211 18.26 17.77 -6.99
CA GLU A 211 19.31 18.58 -6.39
C GLU A 211 18.72 19.53 -5.35
N TRP A 212 19.43 19.67 -4.24
CA TRP A 212 19.14 20.67 -3.21
C TRP A 212 20.46 21.24 -2.67
N GLY A 213 20.81 22.45 -3.12
CA GLY A 213 22.15 23.00 -2.89
C GLY A 213 23.23 22.13 -3.56
N GLN A 214 24.17 21.63 -2.76
CA GLN A 214 25.23 20.72 -3.22
C GLN A 214 24.84 19.23 -3.16
N VAL A 215 23.72 18.91 -2.52
CA VAL A 215 23.24 17.54 -2.38
C VAL A 215 22.53 17.12 -3.66
N ARG A 216 22.89 15.94 -4.18
CA ARG A 216 22.26 15.34 -5.36
C ARG A 216 21.91 13.89 -5.08
N ALA A 217 20.65 13.53 -5.28
CA ALA A 217 20.17 12.19 -5.02
C ALA A 217 20.67 11.18 -6.09
N PRO A 218 21.36 10.08 -5.73
CA PRO A 218 21.81 9.09 -6.70
C PRO A 218 20.66 8.22 -7.24
N ASN A 219 19.59 8.06 -6.47
CA ASN A 219 18.37 7.33 -6.86
C ASN A 219 17.14 7.93 -6.17
N ALA A 220 15.96 7.62 -6.70
CA ALA A 220 14.71 7.99 -6.06
C ALA A 220 14.52 7.21 -4.76
N ASN A 221 14.08 7.89 -3.70
CA ASN A 221 13.74 7.28 -2.42
C ASN A 221 12.87 8.25 -1.59
N ARG A 222 12.60 7.89 -0.33
CA ARG A 222 11.83 8.71 0.60
C ARG A 222 12.44 8.73 2.00
N PHE A 223 12.25 9.87 2.67
CA PHE A 223 12.51 10.07 4.09
C PHE A 223 11.19 10.27 4.82
N ILE A 224 10.92 9.47 5.84
CA ILE A 224 9.65 9.49 6.58
C ILE A 224 9.89 10.04 7.98
N PHE A 225 8.98 10.86 8.49
CA PHE A 225 8.96 11.16 9.91
C PHE A 225 7.56 11.43 10.45
N SER A 226 7.38 11.15 11.75
CA SER A 226 6.12 11.32 12.45
C SER A 226 6.35 11.65 13.93
N HIS A 227 5.30 12.18 14.57
CA HIS A 227 5.18 12.27 16.03
C HIS A 227 4.04 11.35 16.50
N ASP A 228 4.11 10.07 16.14
CA ASP A 228 3.01 9.13 16.36
C ASP A 228 3.18 8.35 17.67
N LEU A 229 2.57 8.87 18.74
CA LEU A 229 2.54 8.22 20.04
C LEU A 229 1.35 7.26 20.17
N SER A 230 0.24 7.57 19.50
CA SER A 230 -1.02 6.84 19.65
C SER A 230 -0.94 5.43 19.10
N ASN A 231 -0.40 5.26 17.88
CA ASN A 231 -0.21 3.94 17.30
C ASN A 231 0.93 3.20 18.00
N GLY A 232 2.00 3.90 18.41
CA GLY A 232 3.14 3.32 19.12
C GLY A 232 2.77 2.70 20.47
N ALA A 233 1.73 3.20 21.13
CA ALA A 233 1.20 2.67 22.39
C ALA A 233 -0.09 1.85 22.25
N LEU A 234 -0.61 1.70 21.02
CA LEU A 234 -1.90 1.07 20.73
C LEU A 234 -3.06 1.68 21.53
N ASN A 235 -3.08 3.00 21.75
CA ASN A 235 -4.01 3.66 22.69
C ASN A 235 -5.50 3.36 22.44
N MET A 236 -5.85 2.91 21.24
CA MET A 236 -7.23 2.64 20.81
C MET A 236 -7.64 1.16 20.96
N LEU A 237 -6.80 0.31 21.56
CA LEU A 237 -7.10 -1.11 21.76
C LEU A 237 -8.34 -1.32 22.64
N GLU A 238 -8.45 -0.59 23.74
CA GLU A 238 -9.56 -0.72 24.69
C GLU A 238 -10.88 -0.26 24.06
N VAL A 239 -10.85 0.85 23.31
CA VAL A 239 -12.00 1.36 22.57
C VAL A 239 -12.43 0.35 21.49
N PHE A 240 -11.45 -0.26 20.81
CA PHE A 240 -11.74 -1.31 19.84
C PHE A 240 -12.43 -2.50 20.50
N VAL A 241 -11.86 -3.02 21.59
CA VAL A 241 -12.42 -4.18 22.32
C VAL A 241 -13.82 -3.87 22.86
N SER A 242 -14.05 -2.70 23.46
CA SER A 242 -15.36 -2.33 24.00
C SER A 242 -16.43 -2.18 22.92
N SER A 243 -16.06 -1.77 21.71
CA SER A 243 -16.99 -1.64 20.58
C SER A 243 -17.46 -2.98 19.99
N LEU A 244 -16.75 -4.09 20.26
CA LEU A 244 -17.06 -5.40 19.66
C LEU A 244 -18.39 -5.98 20.17
N ASP A 245 -18.72 -5.76 21.44
CA ASP A 245 -19.92 -6.29 22.06
C ASP A 245 -21.19 -5.68 21.45
N GLU A 246 -21.18 -4.38 21.12
CA GLU A 246 -22.30 -3.73 20.44
C GLU A 246 -22.33 -4.06 18.95
N PHE A 247 -21.18 -4.05 18.28
CA PHE A 247 -21.09 -4.22 16.84
C PHE A 247 -21.36 -5.67 16.37
N GLN A 248 -21.09 -6.67 17.23
CA GLN A 248 -21.30 -8.09 16.96
C GLN A 248 -20.69 -8.53 15.61
N PRO A 249 -19.37 -8.36 15.38
CA PRO A 249 -18.74 -8.67 14.10
C PRO A 249 -18.75 -10.16 13.77
N ASP A 250 -18.85 -10.49 12.47
CA ASP A 250 -18.64 -11.86 11.99
C ASP A 250 -17.14 -12.18 11.82
N LEU A 251 -16.31 -11.14 11.68
CA LEU A 251 -14.85 -11.20 11.57
C LEU A 251 -14.21 -10.04 12.32
N VAL A 252 -13.16 -10.33 13.10
CA VAL A 252 -12.31 -9.33 13.75
C VAL A 252 -10.92 -9.39 13.12
N VAL A 253 -10.38 -8.24 12.72
CA VAL A 253 -9.03 -8.10 12.18
C VAL A 253 -8.24 -7.15 13.07
N LEU A 254 -7.15 -7.65 13.64
CA LEU A 254 -6.26 -6.87 14.49
C LEU A 254 -4.90 -6.67 13.82
N SER A 255 -4.40 -5.44 13.86
CA SER A 255 -3.10 -4.99 13.38
C SER A 255 -2.60 -3.83 14.25
N GLY A 256 -1.31 -3.52 14.10
CA GLY A 256 -0.64 -2.42 14.80
C GLY A 256 0.40 -2.87 15.82
N LEU A 257 0.42 -4.15 16.22
CA LEU A 257 1.34 -4.65 17.26
C LEU A 257 2.83 -4.36 16.98
N HIS A 258 3.23 -4.33 15.71
CA HIS A 258 4.60 -4.00 15.29
C HIS A 258 4.99 -2.54 15.61
N MET A 259 4.03 -1.62 15.71
CA MET A 259 4.27 -0.23 16.06
C MET A 259 4.83 -0.06 17.49
N MET A 260 4.69 -1.09 18.35
CA MET A 260 5.27 -1.07 19.69
C MET A 260 6.78 -1.42 19.72
N GLU A 261 7.45 -1.63 18.57
CA GLU A 261 8.86 -2.06 18.54
C GLU A 261 9.80 -1.09 19.28
N GLY A 262 9.51 0.23 19.22
CA GLY A 262 10.25 1.25 19.94
C GLY A 262 9.98 1.34 21.45
N GLN A 263 9.03 0.54 21.97
CA GLN A 263 8.57 0.62 23.35
C GLN A 263 9.33 -0.34 24.27
N SER A 264 9.33 -0.03 25.58
CA SER A 264 9.95 -0.89 26.58
C SER A 264 9.32 -2.29 26.58
N LYS A 265 10.10 -3.30 26.98
CA LYS A 265 9.62 -4.68 27.06
C LYS A 265 8.47 -4.81 28.06
N GLU A 266 8.54 -4.04 29.15
CA GLU A 266 7.53 -3.99 30.21
C GLU A 266 6.23 -3.40 29.69
N MET A 267 6.30 -2.34 28.88
CA MET A 267 5.12 -1.73 28.27
C MET A 267 4.47 -2.66 27.25
N ARG A 268 5.25 -3.27 26.36
CA ARG A 268 4.74 -4.28 25.42
C ARG A 268 4.07 -5.44 26.12
N HIS A 269 4.66 -5.95 27.20
CA HIS A 269 4.08 -7.05 27.96
C HIS A 269 2.75 -6.66 28.62
N ARG A 270 2.69 -5.44 29.18
CA ARG A 270 1.45 -4.92 29.79
C ARG A 270 0.31 -4.80 28.77
N ARG A 271 0.56 -4.19 27.61
CA ARG A 271 -0.45 -4.04 26.53
C ARG A 271 -0.97 -5.37 25.98
N LEU A 272 -0.23 -6.46 26.12
CA LEU A 272 -0.67 -7.80 25.68
C LEU A 272 -1.51 -8.55 26.72
N LEU A 273 -1.54 -8.06 27.96
CA LEU A 273 -2.30 -8.66 29.07
C LEU A 273 -3.60 -7.90 29.39
N GLU A 274 -3.71 -6.67 28.91
CA GLU A 274 -4.92 -5.83 28.92
C GLU A 274 -5.89 -6.26 27.81
#